data_AF-A0A177A5J1-F1
#
_entry.id   AF-A0A177A5J1-F1
#
_cell.length_a   1.000
_cell.length_b   1.000
_cell.length_c   1.000
_cell.angle_alpha   90.00
_cell.angle_beta   90.00
_cell.angle_gamma   90.00
#
_symmetry.space_group_name_H-M   'P 1'
#
loop_
_entity.id
_entity.type
_entity.pdbx_description
1 polymer ?
#
loop_
_entity_poly.entity_id
_entity_poly.type
_entity_poly.pdbx_seq_one_letter_code
_entity_poly.pdbx_strand_id
1 'polypeptide(L)'
;METSAGITTPAAAESLIPKFKLERVLNQDQAGRRIVLLGAISTTPALLLLERAPFSASAEHLAELPRALRSCRNLGANDVYFWFMACSGDAADGAAAAEIHDDLKINLIYPCTEKHIKKYSRQGTRMVTETAETYKNSVRPYMQRQREGGRLTWVYNIIEGKTEVEDVIFRTVRGVDTERGFLLLPDLNWDRKTMESLHLLALVERRDIWSLRDLRKKHVLWLKDMRRKILQATVGTHTKLEEDQLKLYVHYQPTYYHFHIHVVHVALEAGATQSVGKAIGFESLISQLEIMPGGEEAGLDSVNLTYGLGESSELWIDVFEPLKNRGTVSLSQ
;
A
#
# COMPACT_ATOMS: atom_id res chain seq x y z
N MET A 1 -21.96 -21.83 12.99
CA MET A 1 -21.16 -20.59 12.97
C MET A 1 -19.71 -20.97 13.13
N GLU A 2 -18.96 -21.11 12.04
CA GLU A 2 -17.51 -21.19 12.13
C GLU A 2 -16.99 -19.76 12.31
N THR A 3 -16.67 -19.41 13.56
CA THR A 3 -15.91 -18.20 13.88
C THR A 3 -14.50 -18.33 13.32
N SER A 4 -13.88 -17.22 12.91
CA SER A 4 -12.49 -17.16 12.39
C SER A 4 -11.41 -17.75 13.31
N ALA A 5 -11.77 -18.10 14.55
CA ALA A 5 -10.89 -18.64 15.58
C ALA A 5 -10.27 -20.04 15.26
N GLY A 6 -10.66 -20.70 14.16
CA GLY A 6 -10.19 -22.04 13.81
C GLY A 6 -9.30 -22.15 12.56
N ILE A 7 -9.02 -21.06 11.85
CA ILE A 7 -8.24 -21.08 10.59
C ILE A 7 -6.83 -20.55 10.89
N THR A 8 -5.92 -21.42 11.32
CA THR A 8 -4.54 -21.04 11.67
C THR A 8 -3.47 -21.79 10.88
N THR A 9 -3.84 -22.85 10.16
CA THR A 9 -2.89 -23.63 9.33
C THR A 9 -3.00 -23.25 7.84
N PRO A 10 -1.90 -23.27 7.06
CA PRO A 10 -1.92 -22.98 5.63
C PRO A 10 -2.97 -23.78 4.84
N ALA A 11 -3.00 -25.10 5.03
CA ALA A 11 -3.97 -25.98 4.35
C ALA A 11 -5.43 -25.62 4.65
N ALA A 12 -5.74 -25.21 5.89
CA ALA A 12 -7.08 -24.76 6.24
C ALA A 12 -7.46 -23.46 5.50
N ALA A 13 -6.52 -22.51 5.38
CA ALA A 13 -6.73 -21.27 4.63
C ALA A 13 -6.91 -21.54 3.13
N GLU A 14 -6.07 -22.40 2.54
CA GLU A 14 -6.17 -22.82 1.13
C GLU A 14 -7.53 -23.47 0.82
N SER A 15 -8.06 -24.28 1.75
CA SER A 15 -9.37 -24.95 1.59
C SER A 15 -10.57 -24.00 1.46
N LEU A 16 -10.41 -22.71 1.79
CA LEU A 16 -11.46 -21.70 1.69
C LEU A 16 -11.67 -21.21 0.26
N ILE A 17 -10.61 -21.16 -0.56
CA ILE A 17 -10.64 -20.56 -1.89
C ILE A 17 -11.65 -21.28 -2.81
N PRO A 18 -11.67 -22.63 -2.90
CA PRO A 18 -12.65 -23.33 -3.75
C PRO A 18 -14.10 -23.23 -3.24
N LYS A 19 -14.31 -22.84 -1.98
CA LYS A 19 -15.63 -22.69 -1.36
C LYS A 19 -16.28 -21.33 -1.63
N PHE A 20 -15.54 -20.37 -2.19
CA PHE A 20 -16.04 -19.04 -2.48
C PHE A 20 -17.11 -19.07 -3.57
N LYS A 21 -18.28 -18.50 -3.26
CA LYS A 21 -19.39 -18.31 -4.21
C LYS A 21 -19.49 -16.84 -4.57
N LEU A 22 -19.25 -16.52 -5.84
CA LEU A 22 -19.34 -15.16 -6.37
C LEU A 22 -20.78 -14.63 -6.28
N GLU A 23 -20.93 -13.39 -5.81
CA GLU A 23 -22.16 -12.62 -5.88
C GLU A 23 -22.06 -11.55 -6.97
N ARG A 24 -21.04 -10.68 -6.90
CA ARG A 24 -20.81 -9.61 -7.88
C ARG A 24 -19.38 -9.08 -7.89
N VAL A 25 -18.99 -8.43 -8.97
CA VAL A 25 -17.73 -7.69 -9.07
C VAL A 25 -17.88 -6.34 -8.37
N LEU A 26 -16.98 -6.04 -7.42
CA LEU A 26 -16.95 -4.75 -6.73
C LEU A 26 -16.11 -3.71 -7.47
N ASN A 27 -14.96 -4.11 -7.99
CA ASN A 27 -14.04 -3.21 -8.69
C ASN A 27 -13.10 -3.99 -9.62
N GLN A 28 -12.59 -3.31 -10.64
CA GLN A 28 -11.50 -3.77 -11.49
C GLN A 28 -10.57 -2.58 -11.75
N ASP A 29 -9.31 -2.69 -11.33
CA ASP A 29 -8.32 -1.61 -11.38
C ASP A 29 -6.93 -2.14 -11.78
N GLN A 30 -5.87 -1.34 -11.59
CA GLN A 30 -4.50 -1.68 -11.99
C GLN A 30 -4.39 -2.12 -13.47
N ALA A 31 -4.96 -1.30 -14.38
CA ALA A 31 -5.03 -1.62 -15.81
C ALA A 31 -5.68 -2.99 -16.11
N GLY A 32 -6.64 -3.41 -15.28
CA GLY A 32 -7.36 -4.67 -15.42
C GLY A 32 -6.63 -5.89 -14.88
N ARG A 33 -5.42 -5.71 -14.31
CA ARG A 33 -4.61 -6.78 -13.70
C ARG A 33 -5.06 -7.15 -12.29
N ARG A 34 -6.01 -6.39 -11.71
CA ARG A 34 -6.66 -6.71 -10.44
C ARG A 34 -8.17 -6.64 -10.54
N ILE A 35 -8.83 -7.61 -9.89
CA ILE A 35 -10.29 -7.64 -9.73
C ILE A 35 -10.65 -7.94 -8.27
N VAL A 36 -11.68 -7.26 -7.77
CA VAL A 36 -12.22 -7.47 -6.42
C VAL A 36 -13.64 -8.00 -6.51
N LEU A 37 -13.86 -9.15 -5.87
CA LEU A 37 -15.10 -9.91 -5.94
C LEU A 37 -15.76 -9.94 -4.57
N LEU A 38 -17.05 -9.62 -4.51
CA LEU A 38 -17.90 -9.89 -3.36
C LEU A 38 -18.59 -11.23 -3.55
N GLY A 39 -18.62 -12.02 -2.48
CA GLY A 39 -19.31 -13.29 -2.44
C GLY A 39 -19.51 -13.78 -1.01
N ALA A 40 -19.69 -15.08 -0.88
CA ALA A 40 -19.80 -15.75 0.40
C ALA A 40 -19.04 -17.08 0.41
N ILE A 41 -18.52 -17.45 1.58
CA ILE A 41 -18.08 -18.81 1.87
C ILE A 41 -19.10 -19.39 2.84
N SER A 42 -19.72 -20.52 2.45
CA SER A 42 -20.93 -21.04 3.11
C SER A 42 -22.05 -19.99 3.13
N THR A 43 -22.32 -19.37 4.29
CA THR A 43 -23.34 -18.31 4.47
C THR A 43 -22.72 -17.00 4.94
N THR A 44 -21.40 -16.92 4.99
CA THR A 44 -20.69 -15.80 5.61
C THR A 44 -20.03 -14.94 4.52
N PRO A 45 -20.23 -13.61 4.52
CA PRO A 45 -19.67 -12.72 3.50
C PRO A 45 -18.14 -12.81 3.39
N ALA A 46 -17.64 -12.78 2.16
CA ALA A 46 -16.22 -12.84 1.83
C ALA A 46 -15.88 -11.88 0.68
N LEU A 47 -14.68 -11.28 0.73
CA LEU A 47 -14.07 -10.62 -0.43
C LEU A 47 -12.91 -11.44 -0.96
N LEU A 48 -12.89 -11.68 -2.26
CA LEU A 48 -11.79 -12.33 -2.95
C LEU A 48 -11.16 -11.35 -3.93
N LEU A 49 -9.88 -11.05 -3.73
CA LEU A 49 -9.11 -10.16 -4.59
C LEU A 49 -8.13 -11.00 -5.39
N LEU A 50 -8.17 -10.89 -6.71
CA LEU A 50 -7.28 -11.59 -7.61
C LEU A 50 -6.40 -10.55 -8.34
N GLU A 51 -5.09 -10.75 -8.25
CA GLU A 51 -4.07 -9.92 -8.89
C GLU A 51 -3.23 -10.81 -9.82
N ARG A 52 -2.88 -10.32 -11.01
CA ARG A 52 -1.86 -10.97 -11.85
C ARG A 52 -0.52 -10.89 -11.14
N ALA A 53 0.13 -12.03 -10.96
CA ALA A 53 1.47 -12.07 -10.39
C ALA A 53 2.50 -11.51 -11.39
N PRO A 54 3.62 -10.96 -10.90
CA PRO A 54 4.74 -10.60 -11.76
C PRO A 54 5.34 -11.86 -12.42
N PHE A 55 5.93 -11.68 -13.61
CA PHE A 55 6.72 -12.74 -14.23
C PHE A 55 7.95 -13.08 -13.38
N SER A 56 8.36 -14.36 -13.42
CA SER A 56 9.59 -14.80 -12.76
C SER A 56 10.83 -14.10 -13.34
N ALA A 57 11.80 -13.81 -12.47
CA ALA A 57 13.12 -13.35 -12.88
C ALA A 57 14.08 -14.51 -13.25
N SER A 58 13.66 -15.77 -13.14
CA SER A 58 14.48 -16.93 -13.53
C SER A 58 14.64 -16.99 -15.05
N ALA A 59 15.90 -17.00 -15.50
CA ALA A 59 16.23 -17.15 -16.92
C ALA A 59 15.75 -18.49 -17.47
N GLU A 60 15.83 -19.55 -16.68
CA GLU A 60 15.37 -20.91 -17.04
C GLU A 60 13.86 -20.92 -17.27
N HIS A 61 13.08 -20.33 -16.36
CA HIS A 61 11.64 -20.23 -16.51
C HIS A 61 11.26 -19.38 -17.73
N LEU A 62 11.90 -18.22 -17.91
CA LEU A 62 11.62 -17.33 -19.03
C LEU A 62 11.98 -17.94 -20.40
N ALA A 63 13.01 -18.80 -20.45
CA ALA A 63 13.39 -19.51 -21.67
C ALA A 63 12.37 -20.60 -22.08
N GLU A 64 11.73 -21.25 -21.10
CA GLU A 64 10.74 -22.31 -21.35
C GLU A 64 9.31 -21.79 -21.52
N LEU A 65 8.98 -20.62 -20.97
CA LEU A 65 7.64 -20.03 -21.00
C LEU A 65 6.97 -20.06 -22.39
N PRO A 66 7.64 -19.68 -23.51
CA PRO A 66 7.02 -19.73 -24.83
C PRO A 66 6.62 -21.14 -25.29
N ARG A 67 7.33 -22.18 -24.84
CA ARG A 67 7.05 -23.59 -25.14
C ARG A 67 6.00 -24.18 -24.21
N ALA A 68 5.94 -23.69 -22.98
CA ALA A 68 5.01 -24.13 -21.94
C ALA A 68 3.61 -23.51 -22.06
N LEU A 69 3.31 -22.70 -23.08
CA LEU A 69 1.98 -22.10 -23.24
C LEU A 69 0.92 -23.17 -23.54
N ARG A 70 -0.08 -23.31 -22.66
CA ARG A 70 -1.24 -24.19 -22.90
C ARG A 70 -2.07 -23.76 -24.12
N SER A 71 -2.12 -22.45 -24.38
CA SER A 71 -2.77 -21.91 -25.57
C SER A 71 -2.13 -20.60 -26.00
N CYS A 72 -2.07 -20.35 -27.31
CA CYS A 72 -1.60 -19.08 -27.88
C CYS A 72 -2.45 -18.74 -29.11
N ARG A 73 -3.08 -17.58 -29.11
CA ARG A 73 -3.96 -17.09 -30.19
C ARG A 73 -3.46 -15.76 -30.70
N ASN A 74 -3.10 -15.70 -31.99
CA ASN A 74 -2.72 -14.45 -32.63
C ASN A 74 -3.93 -13.50 -32.72
N LEU A 75 -3.69 -12.23 -32.43
CA LEU A 75 -4.68 -11.15 -32.57
C LEU A 75 -4.43 -10.32 -33.84
N GLY A 76 -3.19 -10.27 -34.32
CA GLY A 76 -2.79 -9.56 -35.52
C GLY A 76 -1.28 -9.59 -35.75
N ALA A 77 -0.89 -9.09 -36.91
CA ALA A 77 0.50 -8.94 -37.33
C ALA A 77 0.66 -7.72 -38.24
N ASN A 78 1.81 -7.05 -38.17
CA ASN A 78 2.22 -6.00 -39.08
C ASN A 78 3.75 -6.01 -39.23
N ASP A 79 4.25 -6.39 -40.41
CA ASP A 79 5.68 -6.57 -40.70
C ASP A 79 6.38 -7.46 -39.66
N VAL A 80 7.29 -6.91 -38.83
CA VAL A 80 7.99 -7.63 -37.76
C VAL A 80 7.24 -7.66 -36.42
N TYR A 81 6.06 -7.03 -36.33
CA TYR A 81 5.27 -6.95 -35.09
C TYR A 81 4.13 -7.96 -35.07
N PHE A 82 4.07 -8.81 -34.05
CA PHE A 82 3.02 -9.81 -33.85
C PHE A 82 2.52 -9.73 -32.41
N TRP A 83 1.20 -9.78 -32.18
CA TRP A 83 0.63 -9.74 -30.84
C TRP A 83 -0.41 -10.84 -30.64
N PHE A 84 -0.38 -11.45 -29.45
CA PHE A 84 -1.11 -12.68 -29.12
C PHE A 84 -1.82 -12.54 -27.79
N MET A 85 -2.82 -13.40 -27.57
CA MET A 85 -3.33 -13.75 -26.24
C MET A 85 -2.90 -15.17 -25.93
N ALA A 86 -2.33 -15.39 -24.75
CA ALA A 86 -1.86 -16.72 -24.34
C ALA A 86 -2.33 -17.09 -22.93
N CYS A 87 -2.26 -18.38 -22.62
CA CYS A 87 -2.42 -18.89 -21.27
C CYS A 87 -1.19 -19.72 -20.91
N SER A 88 -0.57 -19.43 -19.78
CA SER A 88 0.49 -20.23 -19.18
C SER A 88 0.00 -21.67 -18.99
N GLY A 89 0.84 -22.64 -19.33
CA GLY A 89 0.62 -24.06 -19.06
C GLY A 89 1.49 -24.55 -17.91
N ASP A 90 1.30 -25.80 -17.54
CA ASP A 90 2.09 -26.45 -16.50
C ASP A 90 3.50 -26.75 -17.02
N ALA A 91 4.48 -26.81 -16.11
CA ALA A 91 5.81 -27.29 -16.46
C ALA A 91 5.70 -28.71 -17.08
N ALA A 92 6.40 -28.93 -18.19
CA ALA A 92 6.31 -30.20 -18.93
C ALA A 92 6.63 -31.41 -18.04
N ASP A 93 5.87 -32.49 -18.22
CA ASP A 93 6.10 -33.78 -17.54
C ASP A 93 7.56 -34.23 -17.74
N GLY A 94 8.33 -34.30 -16.65
CA GLY A 94 9.72 -34.75 -16.65
C GLY A 94 10.78 -33.68 -16.39
N ALA A 95 10.42 -32.40 -16.32
CA ALA A 95 11.31 -31.36 -15.78
C ALA A 95 11.41 -31.53 -14.26
N ALA A 96 12.58 -31.92 -13.75
CA ALA A 96 12.83 -32.12 -12.33
C ALA A 96 12.39 -30.88 -11.53
N ALA A 97 11.27 -30.97 -10.81
CA ALA A 97 10.74 -29.97 -9.87
C ALA A 97 11.06 -28.51 -10.25
N ALA A 98 10.88 -28.14 -11.52
CA ALA A 98 10.96 -26.75 -11.92
C ALA A 98 9.93 -25.99 -11.10
N GLU A 99 10.36 -24.98 -10.35
CA GLU A 99 9.49 -24.24 -9.44
C GLU A 99 8.18 -23.89 -10.16
N ILE A 100 7.06 -24.34 -9.59
CA ILE A 100 5.73 -23.98 -10.07
C ILE A 100 5.65 -22.46 -10.01
N HIS A 101 5.44 -21.82 -11.17
CA HIS A 101 5.28 -20.37 -11.24
C HIS A 101 3.81 -20.02 -11.03
N ASP A 102 3.55 -19.13 -10.08
CA ASP A 102 2.20 -18.68 -9.75
C ASP A 102 1.81 -17.51 -10.67
N ASP A 103 0.79 -17.68 -11.51
CA ASP A 103 0.25 -16.59 -12.37
C ASP A 103 -0.63 -15.58 -11.59
N LEU A 104 -1.08 -15.95 -10.39
CA LEU A 104 -2.07 -15.21 -9.61
C LEU A 104 -1.63 -15.06 -8.16
N LYS A 105 -1.85 -13.85 -7.63
CA LYS A 105 -1.85 -13.58 -6.22
C LYS A 105 -3.28 -13.40 -5.73
N ILE A 106 -3.61 -14.04 -4.60
CA ILE A 106 -4.97 -14.06 -4.04
C ILE A 106 -4.94 -13.49 -2.63
N ASN A 107 -5.82 -12.51 -2.36
CA ASN A 107 -6.12 -12.07 -1.00
C ASN A 107 -7.58 -12.39 -0.67
N LEU A 108 -7.81 -13.10 0.44
CA LEU A 108 -9.15 -13.41 0.96
C LEU A 108 -9.40 -12.61 2.24
N ILE A 109 -10.50 -11.85 2.27
CA ILE A 109 -11.01 -11.22 3.50
C ILE A 109 -12.26 -11.98 3.93
N TYR A 110 -12.13 -12.77 5.00
CA TYR A 110 -13.20 -13.65 5.47
C TYR A 110 -13.17 -13.81 7.00
N PRO A 111 -14.27 -13.53 7.72
CA PRO A 111 -15.48 -12.85 7.25
C PRO A 111 -15.21 -11.39 6.86
N CYS A 112 -15.78 -10.92 5.75
CA CYS A 112 -15.73 -9.50 5.40
C CYS A 112 -16.87 -8.70 6.08
N THR A 113 -16.71 -7.38 6.19
CA THR A 113 -17.69 -6.47 6.79
C THR A 113 -18.10 -5.42 5.77
N GLU A 114 -19.18 -4.68 6.01
CA GLU A 114 -19.58 -3.55 5.15
C GLU A 114 -18.46 -2.52 4.95
N LYS A 115 -17.59 -2.34 5.96
CA LYS A 115 -16.41 -1.48 5.84
C LYS A 115 -15.42 -1.99 4.78
N HIS A 116 -15.21 -3.30 4.72
CA HIS A 116 -14.39 -3.92 3.68
C HIS A 116 -15.04 -3.75 2.30
N ILE A 117 -16.34 -4.02 2.19
CA ILE A 117 -17.09 -3.89 0.93
C ILE A 117 -16.99 -2.46 0.39
N LYS A 118 -17.26 -1.46 1.23
CA LYS A 118 -17.16 -0.03 0.87
C LYS A 118 -15.73 0.38 0.48
N LYS A 119 -14.71 -0.17 1.14
CA LYS A 119 -13.29 0.10 0.82
C LYS A 119 -12.91 -0.39 -0.58
N TYR A 120 -13.36 -1.59 -0.96
CA TYR A 120 -12.94 -2.24 -2.21
C TYR A 120 -13.93 -2.09 -3.36
N SER A 121 -15.09 -1.46 -3.12
CA SER A 121 -16.03 -1.08 -4.19
C SER A 121 -15.47 0.03 -5.05
N ARG A 122 -15.77 -0.02 -6.35
CA ARG A 122 -15.52 1.09 -7.26
C ARG A 122 -16.23 2.33 -6.73
N GLN A 123 -15.49 3.41 -6.63
CA GLN A 123 -16.00 4.70 -6.15
C GLN A 123 -15.46 5.82 -7.04
N GLY A 124 -16.19 6.93 -7.12
CA GLY A 124 -15.64 8.15 -7.69
C GLY A 124 -14.45 8.64 -6.87
N THR A 125 -13.50 9.29 -7.54
CA THR A 125 -12.35 9.92 -6.89
C THR A 125 -12.43 11.42 -7.10
N ARG A 126 -12.06 12.18 -6.06
CA ARG A 126 -12.10 13.64 -6.03
C ARG A 126 -10.74 14.16 -5.62
N MET A 127 -10.24 15.17 -6.34
CA MET A 127 -9.11 15.96 -5.88
C MET A 127 -9.63 17.08 -4.99
N VAL A 128 -9.11 17.18 -3.77
CA VAL A 128 -9.48 18.20 -2.79
C VAL A 128 -8.27 19.05 -2.45
N THR A 129 -8.50 20.31 -2.09
CA THR A 129 -7.48 21.20 -1.55
C THR A 129 -7.77 21.48 -0.08
N GLU A 130 -6.95 20.94 0.79
CA GLU A 130 -7.02 21.13 2.24
C GLU A 130 -6.17 22.35 2.64
N THR A 131 -6.84 23.39 3.13
CA THR A 131 -6.16 24.56 3.70
C THR A 131 -5.66 24.27 5.11
N ALA A 132 -4.75 25.11 5.63
CA ALA A 132 -4.33 25.06 7.03
C ALA A 132 -5.52 25.15 8.01
N GLU A 133 -6.52 25.96 7.69
CA GLU A 133 -7.75 26.09 8.48
C GLU A 133 -8.60 24.81 8.43
N THR A 134 -8.82 24.25 7.24
CA THR A 134 -9.54 22.97 7.07
C THR A 134 -8.84 21.84 7.81
N TYR A 135 -7.50 21.80 7.75
CA TYR A 135 -6.70 20.85 8.51
C TYR A 135 -6.95 21.00 10.01
N LYS A 136 -6.77 22.20 10.57
CA LYS A 136 -6.93 22.49 11.99
C LYS A 136 -8.34 22.18 12.51
N ASN A 137 -9.36 22.60 11.77
CA ASN A 137 -10.74 22.60 12.24
C ASN A 137 -11.50 21.30 11.93
N SER A 138 -11.08 20.53 10.91
CA SER A 138 -11.84 19.35 10.45
C SER A 138 -10.98 18.09 10.39
N VAL A 139 -9.83 18.12 9.72
CA VAL A 139 -9.04 16.92 9.45
C VAL A 139 -8.26 16.46 10.69
N ARG A 140 -7.62 17.37 11.44
CA ARG A 140 -6.92 17.03 12.69
C ARG A 140 -7.86 16.43 13.75
N PRO A 141 -9.06 17.00 14.01
CA PRO A 141 -10.06 16.34 14.84
C PRO A 141 -10.49 14.96 14.34
N TYR A 142 -10.63 14.79 13.01
CA TYR A 142 -10.87 13.47 12.44
C TYR A 142 -9.73 12.50 12.75
N MET A 143 -8.47 12.87 12.50
CA MET A 143 -7.30 12.04 12.82
C MET A 143 -7.27 11.62 14.28
N GLN A 144 -7.58 12.54 15.20
CA GLN A 144 -7.65 12.28 16.63
C GLN A 144 -8.70 11.20 16.95
N ARG A 145 -9.94 11.35 16.47
CA ARG A 145 -11.00 10.35 16.68
C ARG A 145 -10.60 8.96 16.14
N GLN A 146 -9.90 8.92 15.02
CA GLN A 146 -9.45 7.68 14.40
C GLN A 146 -8.39 6.96 15.25
N ARG A 147 -7.49 7.71 15.89
CA ARG A 147 -6.47 7.19 16.80
C ARG A 147 -7.08 6.73 18.12
N GLU A 148 -7.94 7.55 18.72
CA GLU A 148 -8.64 7.24 19.98
C GLU A 148 -9.57 6.02 19.83
N GLY A 149 -10.16 5.82 18.65
CA GLY A 149 -10.98 4.66 18.31
C GLY A 149 -10.22 3.34 18.11
N GLY A 150 -8.95 3.25 18.51
CA GLY A 150 -8.17 1.99 18.51
C GLY A 150 -7.71 1.49 17.13
N ARG A 151 -7.80 2.31 16.07
CA ARG A 151 -7.42 1.88 14.70
C ARG A 151 -5.92 1.62 14.50
N LEU A 152 -5.08 1.98 15.49
CA LEU A 152 -3.63 1.79 15.46
C LEU A 152 -3.13 0.60 16.30
N THR A 153 -4.01 -0.18 16.94
CA THR A 153 -3.59 -1.31 17.78
C THR A 153 -2.72 -2.31 17.01
N TRP A 154 -3.03 -2.57 15.74
CA TRP A 154 -2.22 -3.45 14.90
C TRP A 154 -0.79 -2.90 14.68
N VAL A 155 -0.63 -1.59 14.43
CA VAL A 155 0.67 -0.93 14.28
C VAL A 155 1.49 -1.06 15.57
N TYR A 156 0.86 -0.79 16.71
CA TYR A 156 1.53 -0.87 18.00
C TYR A 156 1.91 -2.29 18.36
N ASN A 157 1.11 -3.29 18.00
CA ASN A 157 1.48 -4.69 18.20
C ASN A 157 2.75 -5.06 17.42
N ILE A 158 2.93 -4.57 16.19
CA ILE A 158 4.16 -4.79 15.41
C ILE A 158 5.36 -4.09 16.06
N ILE A 159 5.21 -2.79 16.38
CA ILE A 159 6.28 -2.01 17.05
C ILE A 159 6.68 -2.66 18.38
N GLU A 160 5.71 -3.14 19.15
CA GLU A 160 5.90 -3.83 20.43
C GLU A 160 6.33 -5.28 20.26
N GLY A 161 6.49 -5.81 19.05
CA GLY A 161 6.95 -7.18 18.78
C GLY A 161 5.98 -8.26 19.28
N LYS A 162 4.68 -7.98 19.26
CA LYS A 162 3.60 -8.90 19.62
C LYS A 162 3.05 -9.67 18.41
N THR A 163 3.14 -9.09 17.22
CA THR A 163 2.63 -9.66 15.96
C THR A 163 3.64 -9.42 14.83
N GLU A 164 3.57 -10.23 13.77
CA GLU A 164 4.40 -10.12 12.55
C GLU A 164 5.92 -10.12 12.84
N VAL A 165 6.35 -10.70 13.96
CA VAL A 165 7.76 -10.69 14.40
C VAL A 165 8.69 -11.32 13.36
N GLU A 166 8.25 -12.41 12.74
CA GLU A 166 9.00 -13.13 11.70
C GLU A 166 8.96 -12.43 10.33
N ASP A 167 8.01 -11.51 10.10
CA ASP A 167 7.90 -10.74 8.86
C ASP A 167 8.77 -9.49 8.85
N VAL A 168 9.24 -9.05 10.03
CA VAL A 168 10.11 -7.89 10.17
C VAL A 168 11.52 -8.22 9.65
N ILE A 169 11.90 -7.60 8.53
CA ILE A 169 13.21 -7.81 7.90
C ILE A 169 14.35 -7.11 8.64
N PHE A 170 14.03 -6.03 9.36
CA PHE A 170 14.99 -5.25 10.14
C PHE A 170 14.27 -4.53 11.27
N ARG A 171 14.92 -4.45 12.45
CA ARG A 171 14.51 -3.52 13.50
C ARG A 171 15.70 -2.95 14.25
N THR A 172 15.58 -1.70 14.70
CA THR A 172 16.42 -1.17 15.76
C THR A 172 16.12 -1.84 17.10
N VAL A 173 17.07 -1.79 18.04
CA VAL A 173 16.86 -2.30 19.40
C VAL A 173 15.73 -1.51 20.06
N ARG A 174 14.61 -2.21 20.31
CA ARG A 174 13.37 -1.62 20.81
C ARG A 174 13.59 -0.90 22.15
N GLY A 175 13.03 0.29 22.29
CA GLY A 175 13.07 1.06 23.53
C GLY A 175 14.40 1.77 23.83
N VAL A 176 15.45 1.57 23.02
CA VAL A 176 16.77 2.20 23.26
C VAL A 176 16.82 3.63 22.72
N ASP A 177 16.46 3.81 21.45
CA ASP A 177 16.34 5.13 20.82
C ASP A 177 14.93 5.28 20.28
N THR A 178 13.95 5.53 21.16
CA THR A 178 12.54 5.62 20.75
C THR A 178 12.28 6.77 19.78
N GLU A 179 13.13 7.80 19.77
CA GLU A 179 13.02 8.94 18.87
C GLU A 179 13.43 8.55 17.44
N ARG A 180 14.50 7.76 17.27
CA ARG A 180 15.04 7.37 15.95
C ARG A 180 14.90 5.88 15.63
N GLY A 181 14.20 5.15 16.48
CA GLY A 181 13.92 3.73 16.32
C GLY A 181 12.93 3.51 15.20
N PHE A 182 13.11 2.43 14.46
CA PHE A 182 12.20 2.00 13.40
C PHE A 182 12.35 0.52 13.12
N LEU A 183 11.40 0.00 12.37
CA LEU A 183 11.45 -1.32 11.78
C LEU A 183 11.05 -1.26 10.32
N LEU A 184 11.52 -2.24 9.54
CA LEU A 184 11.17 -2.47 8.15
C LEU A 184 10.36 -3.76 8.05
N LEU A 185 9.25 -3.69 7.32
CA LEU A 185 8.41 -4.84 7.01
C LEU A 185 7.97 -4.80 5.54
N PRO A 186 7.75 -5.96 4.90
CA PRO A 186 7.27 -6.01 3.52
C PRO A 186 5.85 -5.44 3.42
N ASP A 187 5.59 -4.62 2.40
CA ASP A 187 4.22 -4.25 2.05
C ASP A 187 3.45 -5.50 1.63
N LEU A 188 2.15 -5.55 1.96
CA LEU A 188 1.27 -6.67 1.60
C LEU A 188 1.30 -7.00 0.11
N ASN A 189 1.59 -6.01 -0.75
CA ASN A 189 1.60 -6.18 -2.20
C ASN A 189 2.88 -6.84 -2.75
N TRP A 190 3.98 -6.83 -2.01
CA TRP A 190 5.26 -7.40 -2.46
C TRP A 190 5.31 -8.92 -2.25
N ASP A 191 5.83 -9.65 -3.23
CA ASP A 191 6.00 -11.11 -3.19
C ASP A 191 7.19 -11.57 -2.32
N ARG A 192 7.98 -10.61 -1.82
CA ARG A 192 9.19 -10.82 -1.00
C ARG A 192 10.34 -11.53 -1.73
N LYS A 193 10.23 -11.68 -3.05
CA LYS A 193 11.21 -12.39 -3.91
C LYS A 193 11.74 -11.48 -5.01
N THR A 194 10.85 -10.80 -5.74
CA THR A 194 11.19 -10.02 -6.93
C THR A 194 11.67 -8.64 -6.52
N MET A 195 12.99 -8.43 -6.51
CA MET A 195 13.64 -7.20 -6.01
C MET A 195 13.22 -5.94 -6.77
N GLU A 196 12.99 -6.02 -8.08
CA GLU A 196 12.52 -4.87 -8.86
C GLU A 196 11.10 -4.43 -8.48
N SER A 197 10.35 -5.31 -7.81
CA SER A 197 9.04 -5.02 -7.24
C SER A 197 9.08 -4.74 -5.73
N LEU A 198 10.28 -4.56 -5.14
CA LEU A 198 10.44 -4.32 -3.72
C LEU A 198 9.58 -3.15 -3.26
N HIS A 199 8.79 -3.42 -2.23
CA HIS A 199 7.97 -2.44 -1.53
C HIS A 199 7.98 -2.78 -0.04
N LEU A 200 8.59 -1.91 0.74
CA LEU A 200 8.68 -2.00 2.19
C LEU A 200 7.96 -0.82 2.84
N LEU A 201 7.60 -1.01 4.10
CA LEU A 201 7.15 0.01 5.01
C LEU A 201 8.20 0.19 6.11
N ALA A 202 8.65 1.43 6.33
CA ALA A 202 9.40 1.81 7.51
C ALA A 202 8.44 2.41 8.54
N LEU A 203 8.22 1.70 9.65
CA LEU A 203 7.42 2.17 10.77
C LEU A 203 8.33 2.76 11.85
N VAL A 204 8.17 4.05 12.14
CA VAL A 204 8.94 4.71 13.20
C VAL A 204 8.41 4.30 14.58
N GLU A 205 9.30 4.24 15.58
CA GLU A 205 8.95 3.83 16.95
C GLU A 205 8.24 4.96 17.72
N ARG A 206 8.64 6.21 17.48
CA ARG A 206 7.96 7.40 18.02
C ARG A 206 6.49 7.44 17.59
N ARG A 207 5.62 7.96 18.48
CA ARG A 207 4.14 7.89 18.31
C ARG A 207 3.46 9.26 18.17
N ASP A 208 4.24 10.33 18.25
CA ASP A 208 3.80 11.73 18.28
C ASP A 208 3.60 12.34 16.89
N ILE A 209 4.19 11.75 15.83
CA ILE A 209 3.99 12.16 14.43
C ILE A 209 2.90 11.28 13.80
N TRP A 210 1.75 11.86 13.47
CA TRP A 210 0.58 11.12 12.98
C TRP A 210 0.53 11.09 11.46
N SER A 211 1.03 12.15 10.84
CA SER A 211 1.21 12.28 9.39
C SER A 211 2.29 13.33 9.11
N LEU A 212 2.56 13.61 7.82
CA LEU A 212 3.45 14.69 7.45
C LEU A 212 3.04 16.05 8.03
N ARG A 213 1.76 16.28 8.37
CA ARG A 213 1.28 17.54 8.94
C ARG A 213 1.88 17.85 10.32
N ASP A 214 2.45 16.86 11.01
CA ASP A 214 3.14 17.05 12.29
C ASP A 214 4.63 17.39 12.10
N LEU A 215 5.14 17.34 10.86
CA LEU A 215 6.53 17.70 10.58
C LEU A 215 6.72 19.22 10.64
N ARG A 216 7.89 19.59 11.15
CA ARG A 216 8.30 20.95 11.52
C ARG A 216 9.78 21.11 11.13
N LYS A 217 10.29 22.33 11.07
CA LYS A 217 11.70 22.61 10.77
C LYS A 217 12.65 21.88 11.73
N LYS A 218 12.32 21.82 13.02
CA LYS A 218 13.10 21.05 14.02
C LYS A 218 13.25 19.57 13.70
N HIS A 219 12.36 19.01 12.88
CA HIS A 219 12.41 17.61 12.49
C HIS A 219 13.32 17.36 11.27
N VAL A 220 13.90 18.38 10.63
CA VAL A 220 14.73 18.22 9.41
C VAL A 220 15.92 17.29 9.66
N LEU A 221 16.68 17.49 10.75
CA LEU A 221 17.82 16.63 11.07
C LEU A 221 17.38 15.18 11.35
N TRP A 222 16.25 15.02 12.03
CA TRP A 222 15.65 13.71 12.28
C TRP A 222 15.25 13.03 10.95
N LEU A 223 14.58 13.74 10.03
CA LEU A 223 14.19 13.20 8.73
C LEU A 223 15.40 12.78 7.89
N LYS A 224 16.48 13.57 7.87
CA LYS A 224 17.73 13.20 7.18
C LYS A 224 18.38 11.96 7.78
N ASP A 225 18.40 11.84 9.10
CA ASP A 225 18.93 10.67 9.79
C ASP A 225 18.08 9.42 9.52
N MET A 226 16.75 9.54 9.57
CA MET A 226 15.83 8.47 9.22
C MET A 226 16.02 8.02 7.78
N ARG A 227 16.14 8.95 6.83
CA ARG A 227 16.43 8.64 5.41
C ARG A 227 17.67 7.74 5.29
N ARG A 228 18.78 8.19 5.86
CA ARG A 228 20.07 7.49 5.82
C ARG A 228 19.97 6.11 6.46
N LYS A 229 19.40 6.00 7.66
CA LYS A 229 19.26 4.74 8.39
C LYS A 229 18.37 3.74 7.65
N ILE A 230 17.26 4.20 7.08
CA ILE A 230 16.32 3.36 6.33
C ILE A 230 16.98 2.81 5.07
N LEU A 231 17.69 3.65 4.30
CA LEU A 231 18.44 3.21 3.12
C LEU A 231 19.52 2.19 3.50
N GLN A 232 20.35 2.50 4.50
CA GLN A 232 21.40 1.61 4.99
C GLN A 232 20.86 0.27 5.49
N ALA A 233 19.76 0.29 6.23
CA ALA A 233 19.11 -0.94 6.69
C ALA A 233 18.58 -1.76 5.50
N THR A 234 17.94 -1.11 4.52
CA THR A 234 17.38 -1.79 3.34
C THR A 234 18.46 -2.48 2.50
N VAL A 235 19.54 -1.76 2.16
CA VAL A 235 20.66 -2.33 1.39
C VAL A 235 21.46 -3.36 2.22
N GLY A 236 21.52 -3.18 3.54
CA GLY A 236 22.14 -4.15 4.45
C GLY A 236 21.37 -5.47 4.53
N THR A 237 20.03 -5.42 4.43
CA THR A 237 19.18 -6.62 4.36
C THR A 237 19.13 -7.24 2.96
N HIS A 238 19.37 -6.45 1.92
CA HIS A 238 19.28 -6.86 0.51
C HIS A 238 20.54 -6.40 -0.24
N THR A 239 21.63 -7.17 -0.11
CA THR A 239 22.98 -6.79 -0.57
C THR A 239 23.15 -6.60 -2.08
N LYS A 240 22.13 -6.95 -2.88
CA LYS A 240 22.10 -6.72 -4.33
C LYS A 240 21.51 -5.36 -4.71
N LEU A 241 21.07 -4.56 -3.74
CA LEU A 241 20.48 -3.25 -3.96
C LEU A 241 21.47 -2.14 -3.59
N GLU A 242 21.46 -1.09 -4.41
CA GLU A 242 22.17 0.16 -4.16
C GLU A 242 21.18 1.23 -3.66
N GLU A 243 21.67 2.23 -2.90
CA GLU A 243 20.80 3.25 -2.30
C GLU A 243 20.07 4.10 -3.36
N ASP A 244 20.67 4.29 -4.53
CA ASP A 244 20.11 5.05 -5.65
C ASP A 244 19.07 4.26 -6.48
N GLN A 245 18.91 2.98 -6.19
CA GLN A 245 17.84 2.13 -6.71
C GLN A 245 16.56 2.20 -5.86
N LEU A 246 16.52 3.08 -4.84
CA LEU A 246 15.40 3.20 -3.91
C LEU A 246 14.74 4.59 -3.97
N LYS A 247 13.40 4.61 -3.92
CA LYS A 247 12.57 5.81 -3.76
C LYS A 247 11.92 5.77 -2.38
N LEU A 248 11.98 6.89 -1.66
CA LEU A 248 11.27 7.07 -0.39
C LEU A 248 10.14 8.07 -0.55
N TYR A 249 8.96 7.74 -0.03
CA TYR A 249 7.83 8.67 0.00
C TYR A 249 6.90 8.39 1.17
N VAL A 250 6.07 9.39 1.50
CA VAL A 250 4.99 9.27 2.48
C VAL A 250 3.64 9.49 1.79
N HIS A 251 2.56 8.97 2.37
CA HIS A 251 1.21 9.21 1.87
C HIS A 251 0.55 10.43 2.51
N TYR A 252 -0.21 11.18 1.71
CA TYR A 252 -1.20 12.13 2.20
C TYR A 252 -2.46 12.14 1.33
N GLN A 253 -3.65 11.86 1.88
CA GLN A 253 -3.90 11.32 3.22
C GLN A 253 -3.29 9.92 3.41
N PRO A 254 -2.69 9.59 4.57
CA PRO A 254 -2.25 8.24 4.86
C PRO A 254 -3.42 7.30 5.13
N THR A 255 -3.22 5.99 4.98
CA THR A 255 -4.26 4.98 5.26
C THR A 255 -4.49 4.80 6.77
N TYR A 256 -3.50 5.12 7.59
CA TYR A 256 -3.56 5.12 9.05
C TYR A 256 -2.67 6.23 9.62
N TYR A 257 -3.04 6.76 10.79
CA TYR A 257 -2.43 7.97 11.37
C TYR A 257 -1.28 7.69 12.33
N HIS A 258 -0.29 6.93 11.85
CA HIS A 258 1.03 6.76 12.44
C HIS A 258 2.06 6.98 11.34
N PHE A 259 3.04 7.84 11.54
CA PHE A 259 3.98 8.18 10.48
C PHE A 259 4.73 6.95 9.98
N HIS A 260 4.73 6.76 8.67
CA HIS A 260 5.40 5.65 8.01
C HIS A 260 5.94 6.11 6.66
N ILE A 261 7.05 5.51 6.26
CA ILE A 261 7.75 5.85 5.03
C ILE A 261 7.70 4.61 4.14
N HIS A 262 7.24 4.77 2.91
CA HIS A 262 7.34 3.73 1.90
C HIS A 262 8.75 3.74 1.33
N VAL A 263 9.34 2.55 1.20
CA VAL A 263 10.61 2.33 0.52
C VAL A 263 10.32 1.42 -0.65
N VAL A 264 10.57 1.88 -1.87
CA VAL A 264 10.28 1.10 -3.08
C VAL A 264 11.47 1.09 -4.02
N HIS A 265 11.60 0.02 -4.79
CA HIS A 265 12.56 0.00 -5.89
C HIS A 265 12.19 1.05 -6.96
N VAL A 266 13.19 1.66 -7.59
CA VAL A 266 12.98 2.65 -8.68
C VAL A 266 12.19 2.07 -9.84
N ALA A 267 12.41 0.80 -10.17
CA ALA A 267 11.74 0.06 -11.25
C ALA A 267 10.34 -0.48 -10.89
N LEU A 268 9.89 -0.36 -9.64
CA LEU A 268 8.54 -0.81 -9.26
C LEU A 268 7.48 -0.04 -10.07
N GLU A 269 6.62 -0.78 -10.77
CA GLU A 269 5.53 -0.22 -11.58
C GLU A 269 4.68 0.76 -10.75
N ALA A 270 4.53 1.98 -11.27
CA ALA A 270 3.88 3.06 -10.55
C ALA A 270 2.36 2.87 -10.53
N GLY A 271 1.84 2.34 -9.42
CA GLY A 271 0.40 2.28 -9.14
C GLY A 271 -0.15 3.50 -8.38
N ALA A 272 -1.40 3.36 -7.90
CA ALA A 272 -2.08 4.39 -7.10
C ALA A 272 -1.28 4.83 -5.86
N THR A 273 -0.50 3.92 -5.27
CA THR A 273 0.36 4.20 -4.09
C THR A 273 1.49 5.19 -4.39
N GLN A 274 1.92 5.32 -5.64
CA GLN A 274 3.00 6.22 -6.08
C GLN A 274 2.48 7.47 -6.82
N SER A 275 1.17 7.60 -6.98
CA SER A 275 0.56 8.65 -7.81
C SER A 275 0.65 10.04 -7.17
N VAL A 276 0.77 11.07 -8.01
CA VAL A 276 0.62 12.48 -7.60
C VAL A 276 -0.77 12.66 -6.97
N GLY A 277 -0.82 13.42 -5.87
CA GLY A 277 -2.03 13.55 -5.06
C GLY A 277 -2.24 12.41 -4.07
N LYS A 278 -1.26 11.50 -3.91
CA LYS A 278 -1.22 10.48 -2.86
C LYS A 278 0.17 10.35 -2.26
N ALA A 279 1.19 10.13 -3.08
CA ALA A 279 2.58 10.05 -2.66
C ALA A 279 3.25 11.43 -2.64
N ILE A 280 4.01 11.70 -1.59
CA ILE A 280 4.87 12.89 -1.47
C ILE A 280 6.28 12.38 -1.22
N GLY A 281 7.19 12.68 -2.15
CA GLY A 281 8.59 12.25 -2.09
C GLY A 281 9.26 12.74 -0.80
N PHE A 282 9.99 11.86 -0.14
CA PHE A 282 10.55 12.11 1.19
C PHE A 282 11.61 13.22 1.16
N GLU A 283 12.43 13.26 0.11
CA GLU A 283 13.42 14.30 -0.11
C GLU A 283 12.78 15.66 -0.41
N SER A 284 11.68 15.68 -1.18
CA SER A 284 10.92 16.90 -1.47
C SER A 284 10.32 17.49 -0.18
N LEU A 285 9.82 16.63 0.70
CA LEU A 285 9.30 16.99 2.02
C LEU A 285 10.39 17.63 2.90
N ILE A 286 11.58 17.03 2.94
CA ILE A 286 12.74 17.55 3.67
C ILE A 286 13.13 18.93 3.11
N SER A 287 13.30 19.03 1.80
CA SER A 287 13.69 20.28 1.14
C SER A 287 12.67 21.41 1.41
N GLN A 288 11.37 21.10 1.36
CA GLN A 288 10.32 22.06 1.68
C GLN A 288 10.43 22.61 3.10
N LEU A 289 10.68 21.73 4.08
CA LEU A 289 10.87 22.13 5.49
C LEU A 289 12.17 22.94 5.69
N GLU A 290 13.23 22.65 4.95
CA GLU A 290 14.48 23.41 5.05
C GLU A 290 14.31 24.86 4.61
N ILE A 291 13.65 25.07 3.48
CA ILE A 291 13.54 26.39 2.85
C ILE A 291 12.35 27.20 3.36
N MET A 292 11.38 26.58 4.03
CA MET A 292 10.17 27.30 4.44
C MET A 292 10.51 28.44 5.41
N PRO A 293 9.82 29.59 5.32
CA PRO A 293 10.03 30.70 6.23
C PRO A 293 9.59 30.35 7.66
N GLY A 294 10.20 31.02 8.65
CA GLY A 294 9.91 30.83 10.07
C GLY A 294 10.99 30.05 10.84
N GLY A 295 10.79 29.96 12.15
CA GLY A 295 11.68 29.26 13.08
C GLY A 295 11.38 27.76 13.20
N GLU A 296 11.95 27.14 14.23
CA GLU A 296 11.92 25.68 14.45
C GLU A 296 10.52 25.04 14.47
N GLU A 297 9.50 25.78 14.90
CA GLU A 297 8.10 25.34 14.97
C GLU A 297 7.29 25.64 13.71
N ALA A 298 7.88 26.24 12.68
CA ALA A 298 7.23 26.33 11.37
C ALA A 298 7.14 24.92 10.76
N GLY A 299 6.03 24.60 10.08
CA GLY A 299 5.92 23.33 9.40
C GLY A 299 4.69 23.14 8.55
N LEU A 300 4.45 21.87 8.21
CA LEU A 300 3.52 21.50 7.15
C LEU A 300 2.06 21.59 7.55
N ASP A 301 1.73 21.93 8.80
CA ASP A 301 0.37 22.30 9.19
C ASP A 301 -0.09 23.64 8.61
N SER A 302 0.86 24.50 8.21
CA SER A 302 0.58 25.82 7.64
C SER A 302 0.40 25.86 6.11
N VAL A 303 0.72 24.77 5.40
CA VAL A 303 0.66 24.73 3.92
C VAL A 303 -0.69 24.24 3.40
N ASN A 304 -1.05 24.57 2.16
CA ASN A 304 -2.19 23.95 1.49
C ASN A 304 -1.74 22.66 0.82
N LEU A 305 -2.50 21.58 0.99
CA LEU A 305 -2.20 20.28 0.37
C LEU A 305 -3.35 19.84 -0.53
N THR A 306 -3.01 19.46 -1.76
CA THR A 306 -3.98 18.97 -2.75
C THR A 306 -3.76 17.48 -2.98
N TYR A 307 -4.80 16.68 -2.75
CA TYR A 307 -4.71 15.23 -2.77
C TYR A 307 -6.03 14.56 -3.16
N GLY A 308 -5.95 13.27 -3.54
CA GLY A 308 -7.09 12.46 -3.95
C GLY A 308 -7.82 11.82 -2.76
N LEU A 309 -9.15 11.86 -2.80
CA LEU A 309 -10.05 11.14 -1.89
C LEU A 309 -11.06 10.34 -2.69
N GLY A 310 -11.37 9.14 -2.21
CA GLY A 310 -12.53 8.40 -2.70
C GLY A 310 -13.83 8.93 -2.09
N GLU A 311 -14.91 8.98 -2.87
CA GLU A 311 -16.22 9.49 -2.43
C GLU A 311 -16.83 8.68 -1.28
N SER A 312 -16.37 7.45 -1.06
CA SER A 312 -16.78 6.63 0.08
C SER A 312 -15.98 6.88 1.35
N SER A 313 -14.94 7.71 1.31
CA SER A 313 -14.13 8.03 2.49
C SER A 313 -14.88 8.90 3.49
N GLU A 314 -14.65 8.67 4.79
CA GLU A 314 -15.20 9.49 5.88
C GLU A 314 -14.81 10.97 5.70
N LEU A 315 -13.57 11.27 5.26
CA LEU A 315 -13.13 12.64 4.97
C LEU A 315 -13.90 13.30 3.82
N TRP A 316 -14.23 12.58 2.74
CA TRP A 316 -15.05 13.16 1.68
C TRP A 316 -16.45 13.49 2.21
N ILE A 317 -17.11 12.50 2.79
CA ILE A 317 -18.52 12.58 3.22
C ILE A 317 -18.69 13.63 4.32
N ASP A 318 -17.80 13.64 5.33
CA ASP A 318 -18.01 14.44 6.54
C ASP A 318 -17.37 15.84 6.44
N VAL A 319 -16.39 16.03 5.54
CA VAL A 319 -15.62 17.28 5.46
C VAL A 319 -15.74 17.93 4.09
N PHE A 320 -15.23 17.30 3.04
CA PHE A 320 -15.01 18.00 1.77
C PHE A 320 -16.26 18.16 0.91
N GLU A 321 -17.19 17.20 0.94
CA GLU A 321 -18.47 17.32 0.25
C GLU A 321 -19.37 18.43 0.86
N PRO A 322 -19.55 18.51 2.19
CA PRO A 322 -20.24 19.64 2.81
C PRO A 322 -19.60 20.99 2.49
N LEU A 323 -18.26 21.08 2.51
CA LEU A 323 -17.54 22.33 2.17
C LEU A 323 -17.79 22.75 0.72
N LYS A 324 -17.74 21.79 -0.22
CA LYS A 324 -18.07 22.02 -1.64
C LYS A 324 -19.50 22.55 -1.81
N ASN A 325 -20.46 21.95 -1.11
CA ASN A 325 -21.88 22.32 -1.22
C ASN A 325 -22.17 23.70 -0.58
N ARG A 326 -21.47 24.07 0.49
CA ARG A 326 -21.60 25.42 1.09
C ARG A 326 -21.06 26.52 0.18
N GLY A 327 -19.95 26.26 -0.52
CA GLY A 327 -19.36 27.22 -1.46
C GLY A 327 -20.22 27.47 -2.70
N THR A 328 -21.10 26.54 -3.08
CA THR A 328 -21.99 26.68 -4.24
C THR A 328 -23.27 27.46 -3.93
N VAL A 329 -23.75 27.45 -2.68
CA VAL A 329 -24.94 28.22 -2.27
C VAL A 329 -24.67 29.74 -2.20
N SER A 330 -23.42 30.15 -1.96
CA SER A 330 -23.06 31.58 -1.84
C SER A 330 -22.98 32.36 -3.17
N LEU A 331 -23.12 31.71 -4.32
CA LEU A 331 -23.05 32.36 -5.66
C LEU A 331 -24.45 32.55 -6.30
N SER A 332 -25.51 32.44 -5.51
CA SER A 332 -26.91 32.61 -5.95
C SER A 332 -27.63 33.76 -5.23
N GLN A 333 -27.01 34.94 -5.19
CA GLN A 333 -27.66 36.19 -4.81
C GLN A 333 -27.60 37.21 -5.95
#